data_AF-A0A6P6XZ99-F1
#
_entry.id   AF-A0A6P6XZ99-F1
#
_cell.length_a   1.000
_cell.length_b   1.000
_cell.length_c   1.000
_cell.angle_alpha   90.00
_cell.angle_beta   90.00
_cell.angle_gamma   90.00
#
_symmetry.space_group_name_H-M   'P 1'
#
loop_
_entity.id
_entity.type
_entity.pdbx_description
1 polymer ?
#
loop_
_entity_poly.entity_id
_entity_poly.type
_entity_poly.pdbx_seq_one_letter_code
_entity_poly.pdbx_strand_id
1 'polypeptide(L)'
;FEKESIRQALINIDYALRFYLSKQYLLTKIYLLMKLGNENRAEKLLKILIENYQIKSDDEFRKFLQTKYDNRSPICKPEYLSRMFIDEDSNDSNEQQTSYLDPRLLLINRSGQGRFFIANEPIDKDELILREQPYTLAMFTESSLKRCQNCYRQVTNIFFPCINCNEIIYCSINCLEQSYDLYHRFECRMNQYWIDCSKSTYHMFKLLNRLGIDNVLKLTSFDQQQEQEEEQQQQGEQQQQQEQQQESSSISLIEAYINDQKSTENDVKSKQNDND
;
A
#
# COMPACT_ATOMS: atom_id res chain seq x y z
N PHE A 1 14.67 31.23 5.40
CA PHE A 1 13.76 30.94 6.53
C PHE A 1 12.44 31.69 6.39
N GLU A 2 12.42 33.03 6.36
CA GLU A 2 11.16 33.82 6.28
C GLU A 2 10.28 33.45 5.07
N LYS A 3 10.84 33.34 3.85
CA LYS A 3 10.08 32.93 2.66
C LYS A 3 9.44 31.55 2.79
N GLU A 4 10.13 30.63 3.44
CA GLU A 4 9.65 29.25 3.66
C GLU A 4 8.52 29.21 4.68
N SER A 5 8.65 29.99 5.77
CA SER A 5 7.58 30.18 6.73
C SER A 5 6.34 30.83 6.11
N ILE A 6 6.53 31.77 5.17
CA ILE A 6 5.41 32.40 4.44
C ILE A 6 4.72 31.39 3.50
N ARG A 7 5.47 30.60 2.75
CA ARG A 7 4.90 29.51 1.91
C ARG A 7 4.08 28.54 2.75
N GLN A 8 4.60 28.14 3.89
CA GLN A 8 3.89 27.22 4.78
C GLN A 8 2.62 27.84 5.38
N ALA A 9 2.66 29.13 5.73
CA ALA A 9 1.48 29.85 6.19
C ALA A 9 0.39 29.91 5.10
N LEU A 10 0.78 30.07 3.83
CA LEU A 10 -0.16 29.99 2.70
C LEU A 10 -0.82 28.61 2.60
N ILE A 11 -0.07 27.51 2.75
CA ILE A 11 -0.64 26.16 2.74
C ILE A 11 -1.67 25.98 3.86
N ASN A 12 -1.37 26.45 5.07
CA ASN A 12 -2.29 26.33 6.21
C ASN A 12 -3.57 27.14 5.98
N ILE A 13 -3.44 28.34 5.42
CA ILE A 13 -4.57 29.19 5.05
C ILE A 13 -5.40 28.52 3.95
N ASP A 14 -4.76 27.91 2.96
CA ASP A 14 -5.43 27.21 1.86
C ASP A 14 -6.25 26.04 2.38
N TYR A 15 -5.67 25.26 3.29
CA TYR A 15 -6.39 24.19 3.97
C TYR A 15 -7.59 24.73 4.77
N ALA A 16 -7.40 25.78 5.57
CA ALA A 16 -8.49 26.36 6.36
C ALA A 16 -9.64 26.90 5.49
N LEU A 17 -9.31 27.51 4.35
CA LEU A 17 -10.27 28.03 3.38
C LEU A 17 -11.09 26.93 2.69
N ARG A 18 -10.63 25.66 2.70
CA ARG A 18 -11.44 24.52 2.23
C ARG A 18 -12.70 24.30 3.07
N PHE A 19 -12.63 24.61 4.36
CA PHE A 19 -13.73 24.35 5.31
C PHE A 19 -14.58 25.60 5.53
N TYR A 20 -13.92 26.75 5.63
CA TYR A 20 -14.58 27.98 6.03
C TYR A 20 -13.97 29.18 5.30
N LEU A 21 -14.82 29.86 4.52
CA LEU A 21 -14.44 31.10 3.87
C LEU A 21 -14.40 32.21 4.92
N SER A 22 -13.19 32.56 5.37
CA SER A 22 -12.95 33.63 6.32
C SER A 22 -12.31 34.82 5.62
N LYS A 23 -12.90 36.00 5.79
CA LYS A 23 -12.26 37.27 5.44
C LYS A 23 -10.85 37.39 6.01
N GLN A 24 -10.64 37.01 7.27
CA GLN A 24 -9.31 37.10 7.88
C GLN A 24 -8.30 36.23 7.14
N TYR A 25 -8.68 35.01 6.78
CA TYR A 25 -7.83 34.10 6.02
C TYR A 25 -7.57 34.60 4.60
N LEU A 26 -8.59 35.10 3.89
CA LEU A 26 -8.43 35.66 2.55
C LEU A 26 -7.52 36.89 2.54
N LEU A 27 -7.74 37.85 3.45
CA LEU A 27 -6.90 39.05 3.57
C LEU A 27 -5.46 38.68 3.94
N THR A 28 -5.28 37.72 4.84
CA THR A 28 -3.96 37.21 5.22
C THR A 28 -3.28 36.52 4.03
N LYS A 29 -4.00 35.71 3.25
CA LYS A 29 -3.47 35.06 2.03
C LYS A 29 -2.99 36.09 1.02
N ILE A 30 -3.80 37.12 0.74
CA ILE A 30 -3.47 38.21 -0.18
C ILE A 30 -2.19 38.92 0.28
N TYR A 31 -2.12 39.28 1.57
CA TYR A 31 -0.93 39.91 2.15
C TYR A 31 0.33 39.05 2.01
N LEU A 32 0.25 37.76 2.33
CA LEU A 32 1.38 36.84 2.24
C LEU A 32 1.83 36.60 0.79
N LEU A 33 0.89 36.53 -0.16
CA LEU A 33 1.20 36.44 -1.60
C LEU A 33 1.92 37.70 -2.10
N MET A 34 1.46 38.89 -1.68
CA MET A 34 2.17 40.13 -1.97
C MET A 34 3.58 40.15 -1.37
N LYS A 35 3.75 39.68 -0.13
CA LYS A 35 5.08 39.54 0.49
C LYS A 35 6.03 38.61 -0.27
N LEU A 36 5.51 37.59 -0.97
CA LEU A 36 6.29 36.70 -1.84
C LEU A 36 6.51 37.25 -3.26
N GLY A 37 5.95 38.43 -3.59
CA GLY A 37 6.02 39.02 -4.92
C GLY A 37 5.04 38.39 -5.93
N ASN A 38 4.04 37.64 -5.46
CA ASN A 38 3.04 36.99 -6.32
C ASN A 38 1.80 37.87 -6.50
N GLU A 39 2.01 39.05 -7.09
CA GLU A 39 1.00 40.12 -7.22
C GLU A 39 -0.21 39.67 -8.05
N ASN A 40 0.01 38.94 -9.14
CA ASN A 40 -1.05 38.42 -9.99
C ASN A 40 -2.03 37.50 -9.25
N ARG A 41 -1.52 36.63 -8.35
CA ARG A 41 -2.38 35.75 -7.54
C ARG A 41 -3.09 36.53 -6.44
N ALA A 42 -2.42 37.51 -5.84
CA ALA A 42 -3.02 38.40 -4.84
C ALA A 42 -4.18 39.21 -5.43
N GLU A 43 -4.02 39.76 -6.64
CA GLU A 43 -5.06 40.52 -7.33
C GLU A 43 -6.29 39.66 -7.66
N LYS A 44 -6.08 38.42 -8.15
CA LYS A 44 -7.18 37.48 -8.40
C LYS A 44 -7.99 37.18 -7.14
N LEU A 45 -7.31 36.93 -6.02
CA LEU A 45 -7.97 36.69 -4.74
C LEU A 45 -8.72 37.92 -4.22
N LEU A 46 -8.17 39.11 -4.44
CA LEU A 46 -8.82 40.35 -4.06
C LEU A 46 -10.12 40.57 -4.85
N LYS A 47 -10.13 40.26 -6.16
CA LYS A 47 -11.34 40.31 -6.99
C LYS A 47 -12.42 39.35 -6.48
N ILE A 48 -12.04 38.10 -6.19
CA ILE A 48 -12.95 37.10 -5.62
C ILE A 48 -13.54 37.57 -4.28
N LEU A 49 -12.74 38.25 -3.44
CA LEU A 49 -13.21 38.79 -2.17
C LEU A 49 -14.22 39.92 -2.39
N ILE A 50 -13.93 40.86 -3.29
CA ILE A 50 -14.81 41.99 -3.62
C ILE A 50 -16.17 41.47 -4.15
N GLU A 51 -16.14 40.49 -5.04
CA GLU A 51 -17.33 39.87 -5.62
C GLU A 51 -18.17 39.13 -4.57
N ASN A 52 -17.55 38.27 -3.75
CA ASN A 52 -18.26 37.48 -2.74
C ASN A 52 -18.93 38.34 -1.68
N TYR A 53 -18.29 39.44 -1.28
CA TYR A 53 -18.83 40.37 -0.28
C TYR A 53 -19.62 41.52 -0.89
N GLN A 54 -19.86 41.50 -2.20
CA GLN A 54 -20.65 42.49 -2.95
C GLN A 54 -20.21 43.94 -2.69
N ILE A 55 -18.89 44.17 -2.60
CA ILE A 55 -18.31 45.49 -2.31
C ILE A 55 -18.35 46.34 -3.59
N LYS A 56 -19.01 47.50 -3.56
CA LYS A 56 -19.28 48.34 -4.75
C LYS A 56 -18.50 49.65 -4.77
N SER A 57 -17.90 50.05 -3.65
CA SER A 57 -17.15 51.32 -3.54
C SER A 57 -15.94 51.22 -2.62
N ASP A 58 -14.98 52.15 -2.79
CA ASP A 58 -13.78 52.25 -1.96
C ASP A 58 -14.12 52.52 -0.49
N ASP A 59 -15.17 53.29 -0.21
CA ASP A 59 -15.62 53.56 1.15
C ASP A 59 -16.24 52.33 1.81
N GLU A 60 -16.98 51.51 1.05
CA GLU A 60 -17.44 50.20 1.51
C GLU A 60 -16.27 49.25 1.74
N PHE A 61 -15.25 49.27 0.88
CA PHE A 61 -14.05 48.46 1.06
C PHE A 61 -13.27 48.86 2.33
N ARG A 62 -13.12 50.16 2.60
CA ARG A 62 -12.48 50.66 3.83
C ARG A 62 -13.26 50.26 5.08
N LYS A 63 -14.59 50.42 5.06
CA LYS A 63 -15.46 49.97 6.16
C LYS A 63 -15.34 48.46 6.34
N PHE A 64 -15.35 47.71 5.24
CA PHE A 64 -15.12 46.28 5.24
C PHE A 64 -13.80 45.92 5.92
N LEU A 65 -12.67 46.52 5.56
CA LEU A 65 -11.38 46.25 6.22
C LEU A 65 -11.39 46.52 7.74
N GLN A 66 -12.16 47.50 8.20
CA GLN A 66 -12.26 47.87 9.61
C GLN A 66 -13.20 46.97 10.44
N THR A 67 -14.10 46.22 9.79
CA THR A 67 -15.03 45.31 10.48
C THR A 67 -14.27 44.14 11.13
N LYS A 68 -14.30 44.04 12.47
CA LYS A 68 -13.56 43.01 13.23
C LYS A 68 -14.19 41.61 13.19
N TYR A 69 -15.51 41.52 13.01
CA TYR A 69 -16.27 40.27 13.02
C TYR A 69 -17.13 40.16 11.77
N ASP A 70 -16.94 39.11 10.97
CA ASP A 70 -17.88 38.71 9.94
C ASP A 70 -18.83 37.66 10.53
N ASN A 71 -20.13 37.85 10.33
CA ASN A 71 -21.11 36.78 10.52
C ASN A 71 -20.68 35.60 9.64
N ARG A 72 -20.57 34.42 10.25
CA ARG A 72 -20.03 33.23 9.60
C ARG A 72 -20.83 32.92 8.33
N SER A 73 -20.26 33.17 7.16
CA SER A 73 -20.88 32.76 5.90
C SER A 73 -20.68 31.26 5.69
N PRO A 74 -21.66 30.56 5.11
CA PRO A 74 -21.58 29.13 4.92
C PRO A 74 -20.51 28.76 3.89
N ILE A 75 -19.99 27.55 4.09
CA ILE A 75 -19.04 26.75 3.32
C ILE A 75 -18.72 27.28 1.92
N CYS A 76 -17.41 27.42 1.62
CA CYS A 76 -16.91 27.75 0.30
C CYS A 76 -17.46 26.76 -0.74
N LYS A 77 -18.12 27.24 -1.81
CA LYS A 77 -18.64 26.35 -2.85
C LYS A 77 -17.50 25.54 -3.48
N PRO A 78 -17.70 24.24 -3.81
CA PRO A 78 -16.65 23.36 -4.32
C PRO A 78 -15.90 23.92 -5.53
N GLU A 79 -16.58 24.73 -6.35
CA GLU A 79 -16.08 25.38 -7.56
C GLU A 79 -14.88 26.33 -7.32
N TYR A 80 -14.70 26.84 -6.09
CA TYR A 80 -13.59 27.74 -5.74
C TYR A 80 -12.34 27.01 -5.28
N LEU A 81 -12.46 25.75 -4.84
CA LEU A 81 -11.34 24.93 -4.38
C LEU A 81 -10.30 24.80 -5.49
N SER A 82 -10.72 24.40 -6.69
CA SER A 82 -9.85 24.15 -7.86
C SER A 82 -9.02 25.36 -8.32
N ARG A 83 -9.43 26.58 -7.95
CA ARG A 83 -8.77 27.84 -8.39
C ARG A 83 -7.81 28.43 -7.35
N MET A 84 -7.81 27.90 -6.13
CA MET A 84 -7.05 28.47 -5.01
C MET A 84 -5.75 27.72 -4.70
N PHE A 85 -5.57 26.51 -5.24
CA PHE A 85 -4.45 25.65 -4.91
C PHE A 85 -3.21 26.02 -5.71
N ILE A 86 -2.16 26.30 -4.95
CA ILE A 86 -0.80 26.47 -5.42
C ILE A 86 -0.30 25.08 -5.83
N ASP A 87 0.22 25.00 -7.05
CA ASP A 87 1.00 23.89 -7.57
C ASP A 87 1.90 23.32 -6.47
N GLU A 88 1.85 22.00 -6.31
CA GLU A 88 2.67 21.23 -5.40
C GLU A 88 4.11 21.75 -5.44
N ASP A 89 4.67 22.13 -4.28
CA ASP A 89 6.12 22.14 -4.15
C ASP A 89 6.56 20.69 -4.30
N SER A 90 6.82 20.34 -5.57
CA SER A 90 7.44 19.13 -6.10
C SER A 90 8.91 19.04 -5.66
N ASN A 91 9.20 19.33 -4.40
CA ASN A 91 10.55 19.35 -3.83
C ASN A 91 10.68 18.54 -2.54
N ASP A 92 9.64 17.81 -2.12
CA ASP A 92 9.84 16.56 -1.38
C ASP A 92 9.84 15.37 -2.37
N SER A 93 10.33 15.60 -3.59
CA SER A 93 10.88 14.58 -4.49
C SER A 93 12.19 14.03 -3.94
N ASN A 94 12.19 13.64 -2.67
CA ASN A 94 12.87 12.43 -2.32
C ASN A 94 11.96 11.31 -2.83
N GLU A 95 12.01 11.06 -4.15
CA GLU A 95 11.85 9.71 -4.68
C GLU A 95 12.95 8.87 -4.05
N GLN A 96 12.81 8.59 -2.74
CA GLN A 96 13.55 7.54 -2.10
C GLN A 96 13.00 6.29 -2.75
N GLN A 97 13.77 5.78 -3.72
CA GLN A 97 13.59 4.48 -4.33
C GLN A 97 13.05 3.52 -3.26
N THR A 98 11.78 3.16 -3.43
CA THR A 98 10.91 2.62 -2.37
C THR A 98 11.31 1.22 -1.96
N SER A 99 12.07 0.54 -2.81
CA SER A 99 12.68 -0.74 -2.56
C SER A 99 14.10 -0.79 -3.15
N TYR A 100 15.02 -1.38 -2.40
CA TYR A 100 16.37 -1.70 -2.82
C TYR A 100 16.67 -3.12 -2.34
N LEU A 101 17.17 -3.97 -3.23
CA LEU A 101 17.73 -5.25 -2.90
C LEU A 101 19.13 -5.28 -3.52
N ASP A 102 20.13 -5.62 -2.71
CA ASP A 102 21.49 -5.72 -3.21
C ASP A 102 21.58 -6.78 -4.31
N PRO A 103 22.18 -6.48 -5.47
CA PRO A 103 22.25 -7.41 -6.60
C PRO A 103 23.04 -8.68 -6.29
N ARG A 104 23.85 -8.69 -5.22
CA ARG A 104 24.57 -9.87 -4.74
C ARG A 104 23.67 -10.86 -3.99
N LEU A 105 22.42 -10.49 -3.69
CA LEU A 105 21.47 -11.37 -3.01
C LEU A 105 20.68 -12.22 -3.99
N LEU A 106 20.70 -13.53 -3.78
CA LEU A 106 19.93 -14.53 -4.52
C LEU A 106 18.82 -15.10 -3.63
N LEU A 107 17.59 -15.13 -4.15
CA LEU A 107 16.48 -15.82 -3.50
C LEU A 107 16.55 -17.31 -3.84
N ILE A 108 16.76 -18.15 -2.82
CA ILE A 108 16.86 -19.61 -2.95
C ILE A 108 15.75 -20.26 -2.13
N ASN A 109 15.22 -21.38 -2.63
CA ASN A 109 14.33 -22.26 -1.88
C ASN A 109 15.09 -23.54 -1.49
N ARG A 110 15.12 -23.88 -0.20
CA ARG A 110 15.72 -25.13 0.29
C ARG A 110 14.66 -26.01 0.93
N SER A 111 14.67 -27.29 0.59
CA SER A 111 13.81 -28.29 1.21
C SER A 111 13.93 -28.24 2.75
N GLY A 112 12.79 -28.20 3.43
CA GLY A 112 12.69 -28.10 4.89
C GLY A 112 12.94 -26.71 5.50
N GLN A 113 13.41 -25.72 4.73
CA GLN A 113 13.67 -24.35 5.23
C GLN A 113 12.90 -23.26 4.47
N GLY A 114 12.38 -23.56 3.28
CA GLY A 114 11.63 -22.62 2.45
C GLY A 114 12.55 -21.61 1.76
N ARG A 115 12.01 -20.41 1.50
CA ARG A 115 12.67 -19.33 0.74
C ARG A 115 13.52 -18.44 1.64
N PHE A 116 14.75 -18.15 1.24
CA PHE A 116 15.64 -17.20 1.92
C PHE A 116 16.61 -16.56 0.92
N PHE A 117 17.21 -15.44 1.32
CA PHE A 117 18.27 -14.78 0.55
C PHE A 117 19.65 -15.32 0.94
N ILE A 118 20.53 -15.50 -0.04
CA ILE A 118 21.95 -15.77 0.16
C ILE A 118 22.78 -14.75 -0.61
N ALA A 119 23.91 -14.31 -0.05
CA ALA A 119 24.88 -13.50 -0.78
C ALA A 119 25.75 -14.41 -1.68
N ASN A 120 25.87 -14.08 -2.96
CA ASN A 120 26.75 -14.78 -3.91
C ASN A 120 28.17 -14.21 -3.93
N GLU A 121 28.36 -13.01 -3.37
CA GLU A 121 29.63 -12.28 -3.30
C GLU A 121 29.80 -11.65 -1.91
N PRO A 122 31.04 -11.31 -1.50
CA PRO A 122 31.29 -10.59 -0.27
C PRO A 122 30.54 -9.24 -0.23
N ILE A 123 29.94 -8.93 0.92
CA ILE A 123 29.29 -7.66 1.22
C ILE A 123 30.08 -7.00 2.35
N ASP A 124 30.53 -5.78 2.12
CA ASP A 124 31.34 -5.06 3.09
C ASP A 124 30.50 -4.55 4.25
N LYS A 125 31.17 -4.24 5.36
CA LYS A 125 30.51 -3.66 6.52
C LYS A 125 29.88 -2.31 6.15
N ASP A 126 28.70 -2.05 6.69
CA ASP A 126 27.95 -0.80 6.53
C ASP A 126 27.38 -0.58 5.11
N GLU A 127 27.35 -1.62 4.27
CA GLU A 127 26.63 -1.60 2.98
C GLU A 127 25.11 -1.86 3.16
N LEU A 128 24.30 -1.12 2.39
CA LEU A 128 22.86 -1.34 2.35
C LEU A 128 22.59 -2.64 1.57
N ILE A 129 21.94 -3.61 2.22
CA ILE A 129 21.57 -4.89 1.59
C ILE A 129 20.11 -4.97 1.16
N LEU A 130 19.23 -4.31 1.91
CA LEU A 130 17.79 -4.32 1.69
C LEU A 130 17.21 -3.00 2.21
N ARG A 131 16.32 -2.40 1.42
CA ARG A 131 15.39 -1.36 1.83
C ARG A 131 14.04 -1.75 1.28
N GLU A 132 13.01 -1.70 2.10
CA GLU A 132 11.66 -1.97 1.64
C GLU A 132 10.69 -1.04 2.37
N GLN A 133 9.78 -0.43 1.63
CA GLN A 133 8.65 0.26 2.22
C GLN A 133 7.61 -0.78 2.65
N PRO A 134 7.13 -0.75 3.90
CA PRO A 134 6.15 -1.71 4.36
C PRO A 134 4.88 -1.60 3.52
N TYR A 135 4.40 -2.74 3.03
CA TYR A 135 3.19 -2.80 2.23
C TYR A 135 2.00 -2.20 3.00
N THR A 136 1.79 -2.63 4.25
CA THR A 136 0.86 -2.01 5.19
C THR A 136 1.48 -1.90 6.58
N LEU A 137 1.05 -0.89 7.34
CA LEU A 137 1.36 -0.77 8.76
C LEU A 137 0.09 -0.50 9.57
N ALA A 138 -0.11 -1.29 10.61
CA ALA A 138 -1.04 -1.01 11.70
C ALA A 138 -0.30 -0.22 12.78
N MET A 139 -0.53 1.09 12.85
CA MET A 139 0.04 1.93 13.91
C MET A 139 -0.75 1.80 15.21
N PHE A 140 -0.03 1.89 16.33
CA PHE A 140 -0.65 2.04 17.63
C PHE A 140 -1.46 3.33 17.72
N THR A 141 -2.58 3.30 18.43
CA THR A 141 -3.44 4.46 18.71
C THR A 141 -2.65 5.65 19.25
N GLU A 142 -1.68 5.41 20.13
CA GLU A 142 -0.77 6.42 20.70
C GLU A 142 0.10 7.14 19.65
N SER A 143 0.30 6.52 18.49
CA SER A 143 1.09 7.04 17.38
C SER A 143 0.22 7.64 16.26
N SER A 144 -1.09 7.38 16.25
CA SER A 144 -1.99 7.77 15.15
C SER A 144 -2.11 9.28 14.95
N LEU A 145 -1.88 10.06 16.01
CA LEU A 145 -1.86 11.53 16.01
C LEU A 145 -0.44 12.12 16.08
N LYS A 146 0.60 11.30 15.85
CA LYS A 146 2.01 11.73 15.83
C LYS A 146 2.71 11.44 14.52
N ARG A 147 2.14 10.58 13.67
CA ARG A 147 2.73 10.13 12.41
C ARG A 147 1.70 10.19 11.30
N CYS A 148 2.17 10.44 10.08
CA CYS A 148 1.33 10.49 8.90
C CYS A 148 0.75 9.10 8.62
N GLN A 149 -0.56 8.98 8.43
CA GLN A 149 -1.18 7.68 8.10
C GLN A 149 -0.95 7.20 6.66
N ASN A 150 -0.31 8.01 5.83
CA ASN A 150 0.08 7.63 4.47
C ASN A 150 1.56 7.24 4.39
N CYS A 151 2.46 8.17 4.71
CA CYS A 151 3.90 7.97 4.55
C CYS A 151 4.64 7.61 5.86
N TYR A 152 3.95 7.54 6.99
CA TYR A 152 4.50 7.13 8.29
C TYR A 152 5.60 8.01 8.89
N ARG A 153 5.98 9.11 8.22
CA ARG A 153 6.89 10.09 8.79
C ARG A 153 6.28 10.71 10.05
N GLN A 154 7.14 11.03 11.01
CA GLN A 154 6.71 11.80 12.18
C GLN A 154 6.17 13.14 11.71
N VAL A 155 4.99 13.48 12.21
CA VAL A 155 4.35 14.76 11.92
C VAL A 155 4.82 15.74 12.99
N THR A 156 5.23 16.92 12.54
CA THR A 156 5.78 17.96 13.41
C THR A 156 4.66 18.93 13.82
N ASN A 157 4.92 20.23 13.82
CA ASN A 157 3.96 21.24 14.27
C ASN A 157 2.77 21.44 13.32
N ILE A 158 2.81 20.85 12.12
CA ILE A 158 1.82 21.05 11.06
C ILE A 158 1.29 19.69 10.63
N PHE A 159 -0.03 19.56 10.65
CA PHE A 159 -0.72 18.34 10.30
C PHE A 159 -2.07 18.64 9.68
N PHE A 160 -2.51 17.70 8.84
CA PHE A 160 -3.80 17.74 8.16
C PHE A 160 -4.65 16.60 8.72
N PRO A 161 -5.66 16.87 9.55
CA PRO A 161 -6.57 15.84 10.04
C PRO A 161 -7.50 15.35 8.93
N CYS A 162 -8.05 14.15 9.11
CA CYS A 162 -9.19 13.72 8.29
C CYS A 162 -10.38 14.67 8.52
N ILE A 163 -11.15 14.92 7.45
CA ILE A 163 -12.35 15.76 7.51
C ILE A 163 -13.50 15.03 8.22
N ASN A 164 -13.50 13.70 8.12
CA ASN A 164 -14.59 12.85 8.56
C ASN A 164 -14.33 12.18 9.91
N CYS A 165 -13.09 12.12 10.41
CA CYS A 165 -12.77 11.58 11.73
C CYS A 165 -11.65 12.37 12.42
N ASN A 166 -11.54 12.22 13.74
CA ASN A 166 -10.51 12.83 14.58
C ASN A 166 -9.42 11.83 15.03
N GLU A 167 -9.33 10.68 14.34
CA GLU A 167 -8.52 9.55 14.78
C GLU A 167 -7.10 9.58 14.20
N ILE A 168 -6.90 10.34 13.12
CA ILE A 168 -5.69 10.27 12.32
C ILE A 168 -5.28 11.62 11.72
N ILE A 169 -3.99 11.73 11.40
CA ILE A 169 -3.40 12.92 10.78
C ILE A 169 -2.46 12.58 9.61
N TYR A 170 -2.22 13.59 8.77
CA TYR A 170 -1.33 13.52 7.62
C TYR A 170 -0.31 14.66 7.64
N CYS A 171 0.87 14.45 7.05
CA CYS A 171 1.90 15.48 6.96
C CYS A 171 1.68 16.48 5.81
N SER A 172 0.86 16.13 4.82
CA SER A 172 0.54 16.97 3.66
C SER A 172 -0.87 16.68 3.16
N ILE A 173 -1.41 17.62 2.39
CA ILE A 173 -2.69 17.46 1.68
C ILE A 173 -2.62 16.27 0.71
N ASN A 174 -1.52 16.14 -0.04
CA ASN A 174 -1.34 15.00 -0.95
C ASN A 174 -1.40 13.65 -0.19
N CYS A 175 -0.75 13.55 0.98
CA CYS A 175 -0.85 12.34 1.80
C CYS A 175 -2.28 12.07 2.30
N LEU A 176 -3.05 13.12 2.59
CA LEU A 176 -4.45 12.99 2.98
C LEU A 176 -5.29 12.48 1.81
N GLU A 177 -5.18 13.13 0.65
CA GLU A 177 -5.98 12.82 -0.56
C GLU A 177 -5.67 11.40 -1.05
N GLN A 178 -4.39 11.05 -1.20
CA GLN A 178 -3.97 9.69 -1.58
C GLN A 178 -4.51 8.63 -0.61
N SER A 179 -4.34 8.84 0.69
CA SER A 179 -4.79 7.87 1.68
C SER A 179 -6.31 7.74 1.68
N TYR A 180 -7.05 8.85 1.56
CA TYR A 180 -8.50 8.87 1.51
C TYR A 180 -9.04 8.10 0.29
N ASP A 181 -8.47 8.36 -0.88
CA ASP A 181 -8.90 7.75 -2.14
C ASP A 181 -8.57 6.26 -2.22
N LEU A 182 -7.43 5.84 -1.66
CA LEU A 182 -6.99 4.45 -1.72
C LEU A 182 -7.65 3.56 -0.67
N TYR A 183 -7.65 3.95 0.60
CA TYR A 183 -8.05 3.04 1.68
C TYR A 183 -8.77 3.70 2.86
N HIS A 184 -8.39 4.91 3.27
CA HIS A 184 -8.90 5.50 4.50
C HIS A 184 -10.39 5.80 4.46
N ARG A 185 -11.00 6.08 3.30
CA ARG A 185 -12.47 6.24 3.21
C ARG A 185 -13.25 5.02 3.71
N PHE A 186 -12.67 3.82 3.60
CA PHE A 186 -13.25 2.56 4.08
C PHE A 186 -12.91 2.27 5.54
N GLU A 187 -11.81 2.84 6.04
CA GLU A 187 -11.36 2.73 7.45
C GLU A 187 -11.92 3.86 8.34
N CYS A 188 -12.45 4.92 7.75
CA CYS A 188 -12.77 6.16 8.44
C CYS A 188 -13.83 5.95 9.52
N ARG A 189 -13.56 6.43 10.74
CA ARG A 189 -14.38 6.23 11.96
C ARG A 189 -14.44 4.79 12.45
N MET A 190 -13.71 3.87 11.80
CA MET A 190 -13.67 2.49 12.23
C MET A 190 -12.55 2.23 13.24
N ASN A 191 -11.56 3.13 13.39
CA ASN A 191 -10.38 2.84 14.21
C ASN A 191 -10.74 2.55 15.67
N GLN A 192 -11.74 3.24 16.24
CA GLN A 192 -12.21 2.95 17.60
C GLN A 192 -12.68 1.50 17.79
N TYR A 193 -13.36 0.90 16.81
CA TYR A 193 -13.80 -0.50 16.90
C TYR A 193 -12.63 -1.49 16.86
N TRP A 194 -11.53 -1.10 16.23
CA TRP A 194 -10.34 -1.92 16.13
C TRP A 194 -9.42 -1.82 17.35
N ILE A 195 -9.63 -0.85 18.25
CA ILE A 195 -8.85 -0.71 19.50
C ILE A 195 -9.03 -1.94 20.40
N ASP A 196 -10.25 -2.45 20.46
CA ASP A 196 -10.61 -3.61 21.28
C ASP A 196 -10.30 -4.95 20.57
N CYS A 197 -9.97 -4.90 19.27
CA CYS A 197 -9.56 -6.07 18.50
C CYS A 197 -8.08 -6.37 18.69
N SER A 198 -7.68 -7.61 18.37
CA SER A 198 -6.25 -7.92 18.32
C SER A 198 -5.55 -7.09 17.23
N LYS A 199 -4.28 -6.74 17.48
CA LYS A 199 -3.45 -5.96 16.56
C LYS A 199 -3.31 -6.64 15.19
N SER A 200 -3.30 -7.97 15.17
CA SER A 200 -3.28 -8.76 13.94
C SER A 200 -4.57 -8.58 13.14
N THR A 201 -5.74 -8.56 13.78
CA THR A 201 -7.00 -8.31 13.09
C THR A 201 -7.04 -6.91 12.47
N TYR A 202 -6.61 -5.88 13.20
CA TYR A 202 -6.53 -4.53 12.65
C TYR A 202 -5.55 -4.44 11.47
N HIS A 203 -4.40 -5.12 11.56
CA HIS A 203 -3.43 -5.17 10.48
C HIS A 203 -3.96 -5.89 9.24
N MET A 204 -4.68 -7.01 9.42
CA MET A 204 -5.36 -7.71 8.35
C MET A 204 -6.43 -6.84 7.68
N PHE A 205 -7.24 -6.12 8.46
CA PHE A 205 -8.21 -5.18 7.92
C PHE A 205 -7.54 -4.11 7.04
N LYS A 206 -6.45 -3.50 7.53
CA LYS A 206 -5.65 -2.56 6.73
C LYS A 206 -5.07 -3.18 5.47
N LEU A 207 -4.57 -4.42 5.56
CA LEU A 207 -4.02 -5.15 4.42
C LEU A 207 -5.06 -5.35 3.33
N LEU A 208 -6.26 -5.79 3.69
CA LEU A 208 -7.36 -6.01 2.76
C LEU A 208 -7.82 -4.71 2.08
N ASN A 209 -7.98 -3.63 2.85
CA ASN A 209 -8.39 -2.33 2.29
C ASN A 209 -7.34 -1.76 1.34
N ARG A 210 -6.05 -1.99 1.60
CA ARG A 210 -4.97 -1.48 0.75
C ARG A 210 -4.70 -2.35 -0.48
N LEU A 211 -4.90 -3.67 -0.40
CA LEU A 211 -4.90 -4.56 -1.56
C LEU A 211 -6.06 -4.24 -2.51
N GLY A 212 -7.23 -3.90 -1.96
CA GLY A 212 -8.47 -3.78 -2.71
C GLY A 212 -9.10 -5.15 -2.97
N ILE A 213 -10.43 -5.22 -2.92
CA ILE A 213 -11.17 -6.48 -2.95
C ILE A 213 -10.92 -7.28 -4.23
N ASP A 214 -10.78 -6.61 -5.37
CA ASP A 214 -10.53 -7.26 -6.66
C ASP A 214 -9.20 -8.02 -6.69
N ASN A 215 -8.18 -7.49 -6.01
CA ASN A 215 -6.88 -8.16 -5.93
C ASN A 215 -6.90 -9.31 -4.93
N VAL A 216 -7.64 -9.16 -3.83
CA VAL A 216 -7.84 -10.26 -2.86
C VAL A 216 -8.56 -11.45 -3.52
N LEU A 217 -9.60 -11.19 -4.30
CA LEU A 217 -10.32 -12.25 -5.01
C LEU A 217 -9.43 -12.98 -6.02
N LYS A 218 -8.55 -12.26 -6.72
CA LYS A 218 -7.56 -12.89 -7.62
C LYS A 218 -6.59 -13.81 -6.87
N LEU A 219 -6.12 -13.40 -5.69
CA LEU A 219 -5.23 -14.25 -4.87
C LEU A 219 -5.91 -15.58 -4.52
N THR A 220 -7.18 -15.55 -4.12
CA THR A 220 -7.91 -16.79 -3.79
C THR A 220 -8.06 -17.74 -4.98
N SER A 221 -8.14 -17.21 -6.21
CA SER A 221 -8.18 -18.06 -7.40
C SER A 221 -6.83 -18.67 -7.77
N PHE A 222 -5.70 -18.05 -7.38
CA PHE A 222 -4.37 -18.62 -7.59
C PHE A 222 -4.10 -19.81 -6.66
N ASP A 223 -4.48 -19.71 -5.38
CA ASP A 223 -4.29 -20.80 -4.42
C ASP A 223 -5.06 -22.06 -4.87
N GLN A 224 -6.29 -21.89 -5.37
CA GLN A 224 -7.10 -22.99 -5.92
C GLN A 224 -6.46 -23.67 -7.14
N GLN A 225 -5.72 -22.92 -7.96
CA GLN A 225 -5.02 -23.47 -9.12
C GLN A 225 -3.76 -24.22 -8.70
N GLN A 226 -3.00 -23.70 -7.74
CA GLN A 226 -1.82 -24.40 -7.22
C GLN A 226 -2.18 -25.70 -6.48
N GLU A 227 -3.23 -25.69 -5.67
CA GLU A 227 -3.72 -26.91 -5.01
C GLU A 227 -4.13 -27.97 -6.05
N GLN A 228 -4.80 -27.57 -7.14
CA GLN A 228 -5.17 -28.49 -8.22
C GLN A 228 -3.95 -29.03 -8.99
N GLU A 229 -2.91 -28.21 -9.20
CA GLU A 229 -1.68 -28.64 -9.87
C GLU A 229 -0.87 -29.61 -8.99
N GLU A 230 -0.79 -29.36 -7.67
CA GLU A 230 -0.14 -30.26 -6.71
C GLU A 230 -0.88 -31.59 -6.58
N GLU A 231 -2.21 -31.57 -6.53
CA GLU A 231 -3.02 -32.81 -6.51
C GLU A 231 -2.85 -33.63 -7.80
N GLN A 232 -2.78 -32.98 -8.97
CA GLN A 232 -2.55 -33.65 -10.24
C GLN A 232 -1.15 -34.27 -10.34
N GLN A 233 -0.12 -33.59 -9.82
CA GLN A 233 1.23 -34.14 -9.77
C GLN A 233 1.31 -35.36 -8.84
N GLN A 234 0.70 -35.30 -7.66
CA GLN A 234 0.67 -36.43 -6.73
C GLN A 234 -0.09 -37.64 -7.30
N GLN A 235 -1.20 -37.41 -8.02
CA GLN A 235 -1.93 -38.48 -8.69
C GLN A 235 -1.12 -39.12 -9.84
N GLY A 236 -0.39 -38.31 -10.61
CA GLY A 236 0.52 -38.80 -11.66
C GLY A 236 1.66 -39.66 -11.11
N GLU A 237 2.27 -39.25 -9.99
CA GLU A 237 3.32 -40.03 -9.32
C GLU A 237 2.79 -41.35 -8.75
N GLN A 238 1.57 -41.36 -8.19
CA GLN A 238 0.95 -42.59 -7.68
C GLN A 238 0.58 -43.58 -8.80
N GLN A 239 0.09 -43.09 -9.95
CA GLN A 239 -0.19 -43.95 -11.11
C GLN A 239 1.09 -44.58 -11.66
N GLN A 240 2.17 -43.82 -11.81
CA GLN A 240 3.45 -44.36 -12.27
C GLN A 240 4.01 -45.42 -11.31
N GLN A 241 3.87 -45.22 -9.99
CA GLN A 241 4.30 -46.23 -9.02
C GLN A 241 3.46 -47.51 -9.08
N GLN A 242 2.14 -47.40 -9.31
CA GLN A 242 1.26 -48.56 -9.49
C GLN A 242 1.57 -49.32 -10.78
N GLU A 243 1.82 -48.62 -11.89
CA GLU A 243 2.22 -49.23 -13.16
C GLU A 243 3.55 -49.98 -13.03
N GLN A 244 4.57 -49.38 -12.40
CA GLN A 244 5.85 -50.04 -12.14
C GLN A 244 5.71 -51.27 -11.23
N GLN A 245 4.84 -51.21 -10.22
CA GLN A 245 4.54 -52.36 -9.37
C GLN A 245 3.85 -53.49 -10.14
N GLN A 246 2.89 -53.15 -11.02
CA GLN A 246 2.21 -54.14 -11.87
C GLN A 246 3.16 -54.77 -12.89
N GLU A 247 4.05 -53.99 -13.51
CA GLU A 247 5.08 -54.52 -14.41
C GLU A 247 6.04 -55.45 -13.67
N SER A 248 6.53 -55.05 -12.49
CA SER A 248 7.43 -55.89 -11.68
C SER A 248 6.77 -57.21 -11.25
N SER A 249 5.49 -57.16 -10.87
CA SER A 249 4.69 -58.34 -10.53
C SER A 249 4.53 -59.27 -11.74
N SER A 250 4.23 -58.71 -12.91
CA SER A 250 4.09 -59.45 -14.17
C SER A 250 5.40 -60.12 -14.58
N ILE A 251 6.54 -59.43 -14.44
CA ILE A 251 7.88 -59.98 -14.71
C ILE A 251 8.14 -61.17 -13.78
N SER A 252 7.86 -61.05 -12.48
CA SER A 252 8.08 -62.13 -11.51
C SER A 252 7.24 -63.38 -11.79
N LEU A 253 6.01 -63.22 -12.28
CA LEU A 253 5.15 -64.32 -12.70
C LEU A 253 5.69 -65.04 -13.94
N ILE A 254 6.22 -64.28 -14.91
CA ILE A 254 6.84 -64.84 -16.12
C ILE A 254 8.11 -65.61 -15.74
N GLU A 255 8.95 -65.07 -14.84
CA GLU A 255 10.15 -65.76 -14.36
C GLU A 255 9.81 -67.06 -13.63
N ALA A 256 8.75 -67.06 -12.80
CA ALA A 256 8.27 -68.26 -12.13
C ALA A 256 7.80 -69.34 -13.13
N TYR A 257 7.04 -68.93 -14.16
CA TYR A 257 6.59 -69.85 -15.22
C TYR A 257 7.77 -70.43 -16.03
N ILE A 258 8.75 -69.59 -16.41
CA ILE A 258 9.94 -70.05 -17.12
C ILE A 258 10.75 -71.05 -16.29
N ASN A 259 10.87 -70.82 -14.97
CA ASN A 259 11.58 -71.74 -14.09
C ASN A 259 10.84 -73.08 -13.91
N ASP A 260 9.51 -73.07 -13.90
CA ASP A 260 8.67 -74.29 -13.85
C ASP A 260 8.70 -75.09 -15.17
N GLN A 261 8.83 -74.41 -16.31
CA GLN A 261 9.08 -75.08 -17.60
C GLN A 261 10.48 -75.72 -17.66
N LYS A 262 11.50 -75.09 -17.05
CA LYS A 262 12.86 -75.66 -16.98
C LYS A 262 12.96 -76.85 -16.02
N SER A 263 12.19 -76.87 -14.92
CA SER A 263 12.14 -78.02 -14.01
C SER A 263 11.48 -79.22 -14.68
N THR A 264 10.39 -79.00 -15.41
CA THR A 264 9.67 -80.04 -16.16
C THR A 264 10.48 -80.59 -17.34
N GLU A 265 11.25 -79.78 -18.07
CA GLU A 265 12.18 -80.26 -19.10
C GLU A 265 13.34 -81.12 -18.53
N ASN A 266 13.82 -80.79 -17.32
CA ASN A 266 14.84 -81.58 -16.64
C ASN A 266 14.29 -82.92 -16.12
N ASP A 267 13.03 -82.96 -15.69
CA ASP A 267 12.33 -84.19 -15.29
C ASP A 267 11.96 -85.12 -16.46
N VAL A 268 11.81 -84.58 -17.68
CA VAL A 268 11.62 -85.38 -18.90
C VAL A 268 12.95 -85.95 -19.41
N LYS A 269 14.05 -85.20 -19.29
CA LYS A 269 15.41 -85.68 -19.64
C LYS A 269 15.95 -86.72 -18.67
N SER A 270 15.58 -86.67 -17.39
CA SER A 270 15.98 -87.70 -16.42
C SER A 270 15.29 -89.04 -16.65
N LYS A 271 14.05 -89.05 -17.17
CA LYS A 271 13.28 -90.27 -17.48
C LYS A 271 13.61 -90.92 -18.83
N GLN A 272 14.39 -90.27 -19.70
CA GLN A 272 14.88 -90.86 -20.95
C GLN A 272 16.25 -91.54 -20.81
N ASN A 273 16.96 -91.36 -19.69
CA ASN A 273 18.25 -92.00 -19.43
C ASN A 273 18.16 -93.30 -18.62
N ASP A 274 16.96 -93.74 -18.24
CA ASP A 274 16.73 -94.98 -17.46
C ASP A 274 16.25 -96.16 -18.33
N ASN A 275 16.30 -96.06 -19.67
CA ASN A 275 15.76 -97.08 -20.59
C ASN A 275 16.73 -97.51 -21.72
N ASP A 276 18.05 -97.42 -21.52
CA ASP A 276 19.07 -98.08 -22.36
C ASP A 276 20.03 -98.95 -21.53
#